data_AF-A0A3N5QYH6-F1
#
_entry.id   AF-A0A3N5QYH6-F1
#
_cell.length_a   1.000
_cell.length_b   1.000
_cell.length_c   1.000
_cell.angle_alpha   90.00
_cell.angle_beta   90.00
_cell.angle_gamma   90.00
#
_symmetry.space_group_name_H-M   'P 1'
#
loop_
_entity.id
_entity.type
_entity.pdbx_description
1 polymer ?
#
loop_
_entity_poly.entity_id
_entity_poly.type
_entity_poly.pdbx_seq_one_letter_code
_entity_poly.pdbx_strand_id
1 'polypeptide(L)'
;MYDVMDDIQKWVGAGENVILATVINTWGSSPRGVGAKMAFTPDGKITGSVSGGCIESAVFETGLDVHKSGRPRLLHFGVSDETAMEVGLACGGQIDVFVQKLDPSLFELMRENLMTGSASALLTVLQPEDSLGEQALFSEEALLASDHRKVWGKEAQALSRQAILSGEPSRTSVTVQATESQDEEIEGFIDPILPPPTLILVG
;
A
#
# COMPACT_ATOMS: atom_id res chain seq x y z
N MET A 1 -2.08 2.95 -8.73
CA MET A 1 -1.82 4.24 -8.05
C MET A 1 -2.06 5.45 -8.94
N TYR A 2 -1.72 5.42 -10.23
CA TYR A 2 -2.07 6.49 -11.17
C TYR A 2 -3.54 6.92 -11.10
N ASP A 3 -4.41 5.95 -10.92
CA ASP A 3 -5.87 6.08 -10.84
C ASP A 3 -6.38 6.90 -9.65
N VAL A 4 -5.56 7.08 -8.60
CA VAL A 4 -5.95 7.81 -7.38
C VAL A 4 -5.08 9.03 -7.09
N MET A 5 -3.95 9.17 -7.77
CA MET A 5 -2.87 10.08 -7.38
C MET A 5 -3.19 11.56 -7.56
N ASP A 6 -3.89 11.93 -8.64
CA ASP A 6 -4.30 13.32 -8.86
C ASP A 6 -5.26 13.82 -7.79
N ASP A 7 -6.17 12.96 -7.33
CA ASP A 7 -7.14 13.31 -6.29
C ASP A 7 -6.48 13.36 -4.91
N ILE A 8 -5.59 12.39 -4.60
CA ILE A 8 -4.78 12.44 -3.38
C ILE A 8 -3.95 13.73 -3.35
N GLN A 9 -3.32 14.12 -4.45
CA GLN A 9 -2.53 15.37 -4.53
C GLN A 9 -3.39 16.60 -4.22
N LYS A 10 -4.61 16.68 -4.77
CA LYS A 10 -5.52 17.79 -4.49
C LYS A 10 -5.88 17.86 -3.01
N TRP A 11 -6.19 16.72 -2.39
CA TRP A 11 -6.59 16.65 -0.98
C TRP A 11 -5.42 16.96 -0.05
N VAL A 12 -4.24 16.38 -0.31
CA VAL A 12 -3.01 16.69 0.43
C VAL A 12 -2.65 18.17 0.31
N GLY A 13 -2.71 18.74 -0.90
CA GLY A 13 -2.48 20.17 -1.14
C GLY A 13 -3.50 21.10 -0.46
N ALA A 14 -4.70 20.60 -0.17
CA ALA A 14 -5.71 21.31 0.61
C ALA A 14 -5.55 21.13 2.13
N GLY A 15 -4.53 20.37 2.59
CA GLY A 15 -4.30 20.08 4.00
C GLY A 15 -5.27 19.04 4.59
N GLU A 16 -5.93 18.25 3.75
CA GLU A 16 -6.89 17.24 4.18
C GLU A 16 -6.19 15.95 4.62
N ASN A 17 -6.81 15.25 5.57
CA ASN A 17 -6.36 13.91 5.94
C ASN A 17 -6.83 12.91 4.88
N VAL A 18 -5.92 12.06 4.41
CA VAL A 18 -6.23 10.99 3.45
C VAL A 18 -6.00 9.65 4.11
N ILE A 19 -6.95 8.73 3.91
CA ILE A 19 -6.85 7.31 4.23
C ILE A 19 -6.61 6.57 2.93
N LEU A 20 -5.66 5.63 2.95
CA LEU A 20 -5.32 4.78 1.83
C LEU A 20 -5.61 3.33 2.20
N ALA A 21 -6.44 2.69 1.38
CA ALA A 21 -6.69 1.27 1.41
C ALA A 21 -6.01 0.61 0.20
N THR A 22 -5.21 -0.43 0.44
CA THR A 22 -4.47 -1.16 -0.60
C THR A 22 -4.80 -2.65 -0.53
N VAL A 23 -5.12 -3.26 -1.67
CA VAL A 23 -5.23 -4.71 -1.78
C VAL A 23 -3.83 -5.32 -1.69
N ILE A 24 -3.55 -6.07 -0.65
CA ILE A 24 -2.23 -6.66 -0.41
C ILE A 24 -2.17 -8.17 -0.74
N ASN A 25 -3.33 -8.81 -0.86
CA ASN A 25 -3.42 -10.21 -1.25
C ASN A 25 -4.78 -10.52 -1.87
N THR A 26 -4.82 -11.53 -2.74
CA THR A 26 -6.05 -12.03 -3.36
C THR A 26 -5.97 -13.54 -3.56
N TRP A 27 -7.07 -14.25 -3.36
CA TRP A 27 -7.20 -15.68 -3.69
C TRP A 27 -8.44 -15.91 -4.55
N GLY A 28 -8.32 -16.82 -5.51
CA GLY A 28 -9.38 -17.08 -6.48
C GLY A 28 -9.66 -15.87 -7.37
N SER A 29 -10.91 -15.74 -7.82
CA SER A 29 -11.34 -14.62 -8.66
C SER A 29 -11.53 -13.36 -7.83
N SER A 30 -10.67 -12.36 -8.02
CA SER A 30 -10.84 -11.02 -7.45
C SER A 30 -11.09 -10.00 -8.56
N PRO A 31 -12.06 -9.06 -8.41
CA PRO A 31 -12.31 -8.01 -9.41
C PRO A 31 -11.16 -7.00 -9.54
N ARG A 32 -10.34 -6.87 -8.50
CA ARG A 32 -9.17 -5.99 -8.45
C ARG A 32 -7.94 -6.81 -8.03
N GLY A 33 -6.82 -6.59 -8.71
CA GLY A 33 -5.56 -7.26 -8.39
C GLY A 33 -4.87 -6.68 -7.16
N VAL A 34 -3.86 -7.40 -6.67
CA VAL A 34 -2.90 -6.89 -5.68
C VAL A 34 -2.31 -5.56 -6.16
N GLY A 35 -2.17 -4.60 -5.24
CA GLY A 35 -1.75 -3.22 -5.52
C GLY A 35 -2.90 -2.27 -5.91
N ALA A 36 -4.13 -2.77 -6.08
CA ALA A 36 -5.29 -1.89 -6.27
C ALA A 36 -5.51 -1.01 -5.03
N LYS A 37 -5.88 0.26 -5.26
CA LYS A 37 -6.00 1.27 -4.20
C LYS A 37 -7.37 1.92 -4.20
N MET A 38 -7.81 2.27 -3.00
CA MET A 38 -8.91 3.19 -2.74
C MET A 38 -8.38 4.25 -1.77
N ALA A 39 -8.59 5.52 -2.09
CA ALA A 39 -8.23 6.63 -1.23
C ALA A 39 -9.47 7.46 -0.90
N PHE A 40 -9.54 7.94 0.33
CA PHE A 40 -10.67 8.73 0.78
C PHE A 40 -10.31 9.65 1.92
N THR A 41 -11.14 10.67 2.09
CA THR A 41 -11.02 11.64 3.16
C THR A 41 -12.12 11.40 4.22
N PRO A 42 -11.91 11.77 5.49
CA PRO A 42 -12.93 11.59 6.53
C PRO A 42 -14.25 12.33 6.30
N ASP A 43 -14.25 13.37 5.44
CA ASP A 43 -15.43 14.13 5.03
C ASP A 43 -16.20 13.49 3.85
N GLY A 44 -15.73 12.33 3.35
CA GLY A 44 -16.49 11.47 2.43
C GLY A 44 -16.11 11.58 0.95
N LYS A 45 -15.00 12.23 0.59
CA LYS A 45 -14.48 12.15 -0.78
C LYS A 45 -13.81 10.80 -0.97
N ILE A 46 -14.01 10.18 -2.13
CA ILE A 46 -13.53 8.82 -2.44
C ILE A 46 -13.01 8.81 -3.88
N THR A 47 -11.89 8.12 -4.10
CA THR A 47 -11.31 7.82 -5.42
C THR A 47 -10.73 6.40 -5.41
N GLY A 48 -10.63 5.77 -6.58
CA GLY A 48 -10.19 4.38 -6.70
C GLY A 48 -11.18 3.37 -6.13
N SER A 49 -10.76 2.10 -6.06
CA SER A 49 -11.60 1.00 -5.59
C SER A 49 -10.76 -0.26 -5.34
N VAL A 50 -11.13 -1.03 -4.31
CA VAL A 50 -10.48 -2.29 -3.94
C VAL A 50 -11.25 -3.53 -4.38
N SER A 51 -12.54 -3.42 -4.75
CA SER A 51 -13.34 -4.57 -5.19
C SER A 51 -14.34 -4.28 -6.32
N GLY A 52 -14.63 -3.01 -6.59
CA GLY A 52 -15.62 -2.58 -7.59
C GLY A 52 -17.01 -2.33 -7.02
N GLY A 53 -17.21 -2.36 -5.70
CA GLY A 53 -18.41 -1.85 -5.02
C GLY A 53 -18.89 -2.67 -3.82
N CYS A 54 -18.43 -3.91 -3.63
CA CYS A 54 -19.00 -4.82 -2.64
C CYS A 54 -18.53 -4.53 -1.20
N ILE A 55 -17.27 -4.14 -1.02
CA ILE A 55 -16.64 -4.00 0.32
C ILE A 55 -16.20 -2.56 0.62
N GLU A 56 -16.36 -1.64 -0.32
CA GLU A 56 -15.90 -0.24 -0.22
C GLU A 56 -16.49 0.47 1.00
N SER A 57 -17.76 0.21 1.34
CA SER A 57 -18.39 0.81 2.52
C SER A 57 -17.74 0.33 3.83
N ALA A 58 -17.46 -0.97 3.95
CA ALA A 58 -16.79 -1.54 5.13
C ALA A 58 -15.34 -1.05 5.26
N VAL A 59 -14.64 -0.91 4.13
CA VAL A 59 -13.29 -0.32 4.08
C VAL A 59 -13.32 1.16 4.48
N PHE A 60 -14.30 1.92 4.01
CA PHE A 60 -14.48 3.32 4.38
C PHE A 60 -14.74 3.48 5.88
N GLU A 61 -15.69 2.72 6.44
CA GLU A 61 -15.99 2.72 7.87
C GLU A 61 -14.76 2.40 8.72
N THR A 62 -14.01 1.34 8.36
CA THR A 62 -12.74 1.01 9.02
C THR A 62 -11.75 2.15 8.91
N GLY A 63 -11.67 2.82 7.76
CA GLY A 63 -10.80 3.95 7.56
C GLY A 63 -11.13 5.16 8.43
N LEU A 64 -12.40 5.39 8.75
CA LEU A 64 -12.79 6.41 9.73
C LEU A 64 -12.27 6.07 11.14
N ASP A 65 -12.22 4.80 11.50
CA ASP A 65 -11.65 4.35 12.76
C ASP A 65 -10.12 4.43 12.76
N VAL A 66 -9.46 4.10 11.64
CA VAL A 66 -8.02 4.32 11.42
C VAL A 66 -7.70 5.81 11.54
N HIS A 67 -8.53 6.69 10.96
CA HIS A 67 -8.35 8.14 11.07
C HIS A 67 -8.37 8.63 12.51
N LYS A 68 -9.35 8.16 13.31
CA LYS A 68 -9.51 8.55 14.72
C LYS A 68 -8.43 7.96 15.63
N SER A 69 -8.09 6.69 15.43
CA SER A 69 -7.16 5.95 16.30
C SER A 69 -5.69 6.16 15.92
N GLY A 70 -5.42 6.53 14.68
CA GLY A 70 -4.06 6.58 14.11
C GLY A 70 -3.44 5.20 13.88
N ARG A 71 -4.18 4.11 14.08
CA ARG A 71 -3.68 2.73 13.97
C ARG A 71 -4.11 2.10 12.66
N PRO A 72 -3.18 1.61 11.82
CA PRO A 72 -3.51 0.85 10.61
C PRO A 72 -4.28 -0.43 10.91
N ARG A 73 -4.99 -0.96 9.91
CA ARG A 73 -5.81 -2.17 10.02
C ARG A 73 -5.65 -3.06 8.79
N LEU A 74 -5.49 -4.36 9.01
CA LEU A 74 -5.64 -5.37 7.98
C LEU A 74 -7.07 -5.93 8.03
N LEU A 75 -7.75 -5.93 6.88
CA LEU A 75 -9.09 -6.46 6.70
C LEU A 75 -9.05 -7.69 5.80
N HIS A 76 -9.84 -8.69 6.15
CA HIS A 76 -9.98 -9.94 5.39
C HIS A 76 -11.41 -10.05 4.88
N PHE A 77 -11.57 -10.16 3.56
CA PHE A 77 -12.86 -10.31 2.91
C PHE A 77 -12.89 -11.61 2.11
N GLY A 78 -13.97 -12.38 2.21
CA GLY A 78 -14.06 -13.66 1.52
C GLY A 78 -15.41 -14.31 1.69
N VAL A 79 -15.67 -15.37 0.93
CA VAL A 79 -16.82 -16.23 1.20
C VAL A 79 -16.49 -17.06 2.43
N SER A 80 -17.13 -16.75 3.55
CA SER A 80 -17.10 -17.62 4.74
C SER A 80 -17.87 -18.90 4.44
N ASP A 81 -17.27 -20.06 4.66
CA ASP A 81 -18.05 -21.28 4.89
C ASP A 81 -18.90 -21.08 6.15
N GLU A 82 -20.22 -20.92 5.93
CA GLU A 82 -21.36 -21.18 6.82
C GLU A 82 -21.43 -20.66 8.28
N THR A 83 -20.51 -19.88 8.86
CA THR A 83 -20.68 -19.49 10.30
C THR A 83 -20.34 -18.08 10.76
N ALA A 84 -19.98 -17.14 9.88
CA ALA A 84 -19.77 -15.74 10.29
C ALA A 84 -20.49 -14.79 9.34
N MET A 85 -21.34 -13.94 9.89
CA MET A 85 -22.05 -12.90 9.14
C MET A 85 -21.05 -11.78 8.82
N GLU A 86 -20.29 -11.91 7.74
CA GLU A 86 -19.42 -10.86 7.21
C GLU A 86 -19.57 -10.76 5.69
N VAL A 87 -19.49 -9.52 5.18
CA VAL A 87 -19.78 -9.14 3.80
C VAL A 87 -18.89 -9.92 2.82
N GLY A 88 -19.44 -10.98 2.21
CA GLY A 88 -18.71 -11.82 1.28
C GLY A 88 -18.58 -11.21 -0.12
N LEU A 89 -17.51 -11.58 -0.82
CA LEU A 89 -17.31 -11.22 -2.23
C LEU A 89 -18.23 -12.09 -3.11
N ALA A 90 -19.06 -11.45 -3.94
CA ALA A 90 -20.00 -12.15 -4.83
C ALA A 90 -19.32 -13.04 -5.88
N CYS A 91 -18.01 -12.87 -6.11
CA CYS A 91 -17.22 -13.59 -7.11
C CYS A 91 -16.57 -14.89 -6.60
N GLY A 92 -16.73 -15.26 -5.33
CA GLY A 92 -16.16 -16.50 -4.78
C GLY A 92 -14.65 -16.43 -4.47
N GLY A 93 -14.06 -15.23 -4.46
CA GLY A 93 -12.66 -15.01 -4.09
C GLY A 93 -12.49 -14.51 -2.65
N GLN A 94 -11.24 -14.31 -2.26
CA GLN A 94 -10.84 -13.67 -1.01
C GLN A 94 -9.88 -12.51 -1.30
N ILE A 95 -9.94 -11.45 -0.50
CA ILE A 95 -9.12 -10.24 -0.65
C ILE A 95 -8.68 -9.77 0.74
N ASP A 96 -7.39 -9.49 0.87
CA ASP A 96 -6.83 -8.77 2.02
C ASP A 96 -6.64 -7.30 1.66
N VAL A 97 -7.17 -6.41 2.49
CA VAL A 97 -7.06 -4.95 2.32
C VAL A 97 -6.37 -4.34 3.53
N PHE A 98 -5.22 -3.70 3.30
CA PHE A 98 -4.51 -2.93 4.31
C PHE A 98 -4.95 -1.47 4.28
N VAL A 99 -5.43 -0.95 5.41
CA VAL A 99 -5.97 0.41 5.55
C VAL A 99 -5.10 1.21 6.51
N GLN A 100 -4.59 2.33 6.05
CA GLN A 100 -3.72 3.21 6.84
C GLN A 100 -3.96 4.68 6.52
N LYS A 101 -3.49 5.57 7.40
CA LYS A 101 -3.38 6.99 7.07
C LYS A 101 -2.23 7.19 6.07
N LEU A 102 -2.45 8.04 5.07
CA LEU A 102 -1.40 8.45 4.14
C LEU A 102 -0.43 9.39 4.87
N ASP A 103 0.88 9.14 4.75
CA ASP A 103 1.91 10.13 5.09
C ASP A 103 2.08 11.12 3.91
N PRO A 104 1.74 12.41 4.09
CA PRO A 104 1.88 13.41 3.04
C PRO A 104 3.32 13.58 2.55
N SER A 105 4.32 13.48 3.43
CA SER A 105 5.72 13.71 3.08
C SER A 105 6.26 12.59 2.21
N LEU A 106 5.93 11.35 2.58
CA LEU A 106 6.28 10.17 1.80
C LEU A 106 5.55 10.15 0.46
N PHE A 107 4.27 10.55 0.46
CA PHE A 107 3.47 10.65 -0.76
C PHE A 107 4.05 11.66 -1.75
N GLU A 108 4.42 12.86 -1.29
CA GLU A 108 5.01 13.89 -2.16
C GLU A 108 6.35 13.43 -2.75
N LEU A 109 7.24 12.83 -1.95
CA LEU A 109 8.51 12.30 -2.46
C LEU A 109 8.30 11.20 -3.50
N MET A 110 7.38 10.27 -3.23
CA MET A 110 7.01 9.21 -4.16
C MET A 110 6.46 9.77 -5.47
N ARG A 111 5.57 10.78 -5.39
CA ARG A 111 5.02 11.45 -6.57
C ARG A 111 6.10 12.20 -7.35
N GLU A 112 7.01 12.90 -6.67
CA GLU A 112 8.13 13.60 -7.30
C GLU A 112 9.00 12.63 -8.10
N ASN A 113 9.41 11.51 -7.49
CA ASN A 113 10.18 10.46 -8.18
C ASN A 113 9.46 9.95 -9.43
N LEU A 114 8.16 9.71 -9.32
CA LEU A 114 7.36 9.23 -10.45
C LEU A 114 7.31 10.25 -11.59
N MET A 115 7.12 11.53 -11.26
CA MET A 115 7.04 12.63 -12.21
C MET A 115 8.39 12.91 -12.90
N THR A 116 9.52 12.62 -12.24
CA THR A 116 10.86 12.69 -12.85
C THR A 116 11.20 11.46 -13.69
N GLY A 117 10.28 10.50 -13.84
CA GLY A 117 10.49 9.29 -14.61
C GLY A 117 11.30 8.22 -13.89
N SER A 118 11.41 8.32 -12.56
CA SER A 118 12.15 7.37 -11.73
C SER A 118 11.20 6.33 -11.14
N ALA A 119 11.58 5.06 -11.24
CA ALA A 119 10.88 3.98 -10.58
C ALA A 119 11.23 3.93 -9.09
N SER A 120 10.24 3.54 -8.28
CA SER A 120 10.43 3.33 -6.84
C SER A 120 9.58 2.17 -6.35
N ALA A 121 9.82 1.69 -5.13
CA ALA A 121 8.96 0.73 -4.45
C ALA A 121 8.69 1.19 -3.02
N LEU A 122 7.43 1.10 -2.62
CA LEU A 122 6.99 1.39 -1.26
C LEU A 122 6.86 0.07 -0.50
N LEU A 123 7.70 -0.12 0.51
CA LEU A 123 7.59 -1.22 1.45
C LEU A 123 6.77 -0.76 2.66
N THR A 124 5.71 -1.51 2.98
CA THR A 124 4.85 -1.30 4.15
C THR A 124 4.89 -2.50 5.06
N VAL A 125 5.16 -2.31 6.36
CA VAL A 125 5.16 -3.39 7.36
C VAL A 125 3.74 -3.89 7.63
N LEU A 126 3.55 -5.19 7.56
CA LEU A 126 2.31 -5.90 7.90
C LEU A 126 2.42 -6.64 9.24
N GLN A 127 3.63 -7.03 9.65
CA GLN A 127 3.94 -7.61 10.95
C GLN A 127 5.38 -7.28 11.37
N PRO A 128 5.67 -7.13 12.68
CA PRO A 128 4.78 -7.28 13.82
C PRO A 128 3.89 -6.05 14.09
N GLU A 129 2.87 -6.21 14.93
CA GLU A 129 1.87 -5.18 15.24
C GLU A 129 2.48 -3.86 15.75
N ASP A 130 3.55 -3.92 16.53
CA ASP A 130 4.21 -2.73 17.10
C ASP A 130 4.81 -1.80 16.03
N SER A 131 5.09 -2.34 14.85
CA SER A 131 5.59 -1.59 13.68
C SER A 131 4.62 -1.61 12.50
N LEU A 132 3.35 -1.97 12.74
CA LEU A 132 2.35 -2.09 11.70
C LEU A 132 2.17 -0.78 10.93
N GLY A 133 2.29 -0.87 9.61
CA GLY A 133 2.16 0.25 8.69
C GLY A 133 3.36 1.19 8.66
N GLU A 134 4.50 0.82 9.27
CA GLU A 134 5.75 1.54 9.01
C GLU A 134 6.15 1.42 7.55
N GLN A 135 6.71 2.49 6.98
CA GLN A 135 6.98 2.57 5.55
C GLN A 135 8.39 3.01 5.19
N ALA A 136 8.88 2.47 4.07
CA ALA A 136 10.09 2.90 3.41
C ALA A 136 9.92 2.94 1.89
N LEU A 137 10.42 4.01 1.28
CA LEU A 137 10.45 4.20 -0.16
C LEU A 137 11.87 3.95 -0.68
N PHE A 138 12.01 3.08 -1.66
CA PHE A 138 13.28 2.72 -2.27
C PHE A 138 13.31 3.07 -3.76
N SER A 139 14.46 3.48 -4.28
CA SER A 139 14.79 3.37 -5.71
C SER A 139 15.43 2.00 -5.97
N GLU A 140 15.88 1.76 -7.21
CA GLU A 140 16.67 0.56 -7.52
C GLU A 140 18.00 0.52 -6.75
N GLU A 141 18.56 1.68 -6.41
CA GLU A 141 19.91 1.84 -5.86
C GLU A 141 19.93 2.14 -4.36
N ALA A 142 18.92 2.83 -3.82
CA ALA A 142 18.97 3.33 -2.46
C ALA A 142 17.59 3.48 -1.78
N LEU A 143 17.61 3.52 -0.45
CA LEU A 143 16.52 4.04 0.37
C LEU A 143 16.38 5.55 0.13
N LEU A 144 15.20 6.00 -0.29
CA LEU A 144 14.88 7.41 -0.55
C LEU A 144 14.31 8.09 0.69
N ALA A 145 13.40 7.42 1.41
CA ALA A 145 12.83 7.90 2.65
C ALA A 145 12.25 6.76 3.49
N SER A 146 12.10 7.02 4.78
CA SER A 146 11.35 6.18 5.72
C SER A 146 10.73 7.05 6.82
N ASP A 147 9.71 6.53 7.49
CA ASP A 147 8.98 7.18 8.59
C ASP A 147 9.68 7.08 9.97
N HIS A 148 10.97 6.74 9.97
CA HIS A 148 11.95 6.98 11.05
C HIS A 148 12.14 5.96 12.18
N ARG A 149 11.75 4.68 12.05
CA ARG A 149 11.96 3.71 13.16
C ARG A 149 12.91 2.54 12.90
N LYS A 150 13.11 2.12 11.65
CA LYS A 150 13.93 0.94 11.32
C LYS A 150 15.13 1.31 10.46
N VAL A 151 16.25 0.62 10.71
CA VAL A 151 17.38 0.59 9.77
C VAL A 151 17.03 -0.45 8.71
N TRP A 152 16.56 0.05 7.57
CA TRP A 152 16.20 -0.78 6.43
C TRP A 152 17.47 -1.38 5.81
N GLY A 153 17.65 -2.68 5.98
CA GLY A 153 18.87 -3.40 5.61
C GLY A 153 19.02 -3.64 4.10
N LYS A 154 20.13 -4.29 3.71
CA LYS A 154 20.41 -4.65 2.31
C LYS A 154 19.36 -5.59 1.70
N GLU A 155 18.73 -6.42 2.53
CA GLU A 155 17.66 -7.32 2.08
C GLU A 155 16.43 -6.54 1.62
N ALA A 156 15.99 -5.55 2.39
CA ALA A 156 14.88 -4.66 2.01
C ALA A 156 15.16 -3.93 0.68
N GLN A 157 16.39 -3.43 0.49
CA GLN A 157 16.81 -2.83 -0.78
C GLN A 157 16.75 -3.84 -1.94
N ALA A 158 17.26 -5.06 -1.75
CA ALA A 158 17.31 -6.07 -2.80
C ALA A 158 15.90 -6.51 -3.25
N LEU A 159 15.00 -6.74 -2.29
CA LEU A 159 13.61 -7.10 -2.57
C LEU A 159 12.83 -5.95 -3.21
N SER A 160 13.04 -4.72 -2.74
CA SER A 160 12.41 -3.53 -3.34
C SER A 160 12.88 -3.32 -4.78
N ARG A 161 14.18 -3.47 -5.04
CA ARG A 161 14.73 -3.46 -6.41
C ARG A 161 14.13 -4.57 -7.27
N GLN A 162 13.99 -5.78 -6.74
CA GLN A 162 13.37 -6.89 -7.48
C GLN A 162 11.92 -6.57 -7.86
N ALA A 163 11.13 -6.00 -6.94
CA ALA A 163 9.76 -5.57 -7.22
C ALA A 163 9.69 -4.46 -8.27
N ILE A 164 10.63 -3.51 -8.27
CA ILE A 164 10.74 -2.50 -9.33
C ILE A 164 10.98 -3.16 -10.69
N LEU A 165 11.93 -4.10 -10.76
CA LEU A 165 12.30 -4.77 -12.01
C LEU A 165 11.19 -5.70 -12.55
N SER A 166 10.43 -6.37 -11.67
CA SER A 166 9.29 -7.19 -12.09
C SER A 166 8.05 -6.36 -12.39
N GLY A 167 7.89 -5.21 -11.72
CA GLY A 167 6.66 -4.43 -11.72
C GLY A 167 5.49 -5.11 -11.01
N GLU A 168 5.77 -6.15 -10.21
CA GLU A 168 4.74 -6.92 -9.51
C GLU A 168 4.78 -6.64 -8.00
N PRO A 169 3.64 -6.24 -7.39
CA PRO A 169 3.53 -6.10 -5.95
C PRO A 169 3.55 -7.47 -5.26
N SER A 170 4.13 -7.55 -4.07
CA SER A 170 4.24 -8.83 -3.34
C SER A 170 4.26 -8.66 -1.82
N ARG A 171 3.78 -9.68 -1.11
CA ARG A 171 4.06 -9.88 0.32
C ARG A 171 5.30 -10.73 0.47
N THR A 172 6.16 -10.38 1.43
CA THR A 172 7.42 -11.09 1.64
C THR A 172 7.91 -10.93 3.07
N SER A 173 8.71 -11.89 3.55
CA SER A 173 9.47 -11.74 4.79
C SER A 173 10.75 -10.98 4.51
N VAL A 174 11.10 -10.05 5.39
CA VAL A 174 12.31 -9.23 5.28
C VAL A 174 12.99 -9.15 6.63
N THR A 175 14.30 -9.34 6.68
CA THR A 175 15.08 -9.04 7.88
C THR A 175 15.48 -7.57 7.86
N VAL A 176 15.08 -6.85 8.90
CA VAL A 176 15.42 -5.44 9.13
C VAL A 176 16.18 -5.30 10.43
N GLN A 177 16.93 -4.21 10.57
CA GLN A 177 17.62 -3.92 11.82
C GLN A 177 16.76 -2.96 12.65
N ALA A 178 16.19 -3.48 13.73
CA ALA A 178 15.39 -2.69 14.66
C ALA A 178 16.27 -1.67 15.41
N THR A 179 17.54 -2.02 15.65
CA THR A 179 18.60 -1.20 16.27
C THR A 179 19.98 -1.69 15.81
N GLU A 180 21.07 -0.99 16.16
CA GLU A 180 22.47 -1.38 15.82
C GLU A 180 22.89 -2.79 16.30
N SER A 181 22.05 -3.53 17.04
CA SER A 181 22.44 -4.76 17.74
C SER A 181 21.51 -5.96 17.58
N GLN A 182 20.34 -5.82 16.94
CA GLN A 182 19.39 -6.94 16.77
C GLN A 182 18.65 -6.88 15.42
N ASP A 183 18.73 -8.01 14.70
CA ASP A 183 17.93 -8.27 13.51
C ASP A 183 16.50 -8.65 13.93
N GLU A 184 15.52 -8.15 13.19
CA GLU A 184 14.09 -8.41 13.37
C GLU A 184 13.53 -8.88 12.03
N GLU A 185 12.81 -10.00 12.03
CA GLU A 185 12.08 -10.45 10.86
C GLU A 185 10.71 -9.77 10.83
N ILE A 186 10.39 -9.12 9.71
CA ILE A 186 9.09 -8.49 9.47
C ILE A 186 8.40 -9.18 8.30
N GLU A 187 7.07 -9.14 8.30
CA GLU A 187 6.30 -9.36 7.09
C GLU A 187 6.02 -7.99 6.45
N GLY A 188 6.37 -7.82 5.18
CA GLY A 188 6.17 -6.57 4.44
C GLY A 188 5.38 -6.78 3.15
N PHE A 189 4.68 -5.73 2.73
CA PHE A 189 4.14 -5.59 1.39
C PHE A 189 4.97 -4.60 0.60
N ILE A 190 5.51 -5.03 -0.55
CA ILE A 190 6.28 -4.19 -1.47
C ILE A 190 5.42 -3.87 -2.68
N ASP A 191 5.19 -2.58 -2.90
CA ASP A 191 4.38 -2.05 -3.99
C ASP A 191 5.23 -1.22 -4.96
N PRO A 192 5.50 -1.70 -6.19
CA PRO A 192 6.27 -0.95 -7.17
C PRO A 192 5.46 0.19 -7.79
N ILE A 193 6.10 1.35 -7.88
CA ILE A 193 5.56 2.59 -8.41
C ILE A 193 6.43 2.96 -9.62
N LEU A 194 5.98 2.51 -10.79
CA LEU A 194 6.73 2.62 -12.03
C LEU A 194 6.22 3.79 -12.88
N PRO A 195 7.10 4.59 -13.52
CA PRO A 195 6.71 5.62 -14.48
C PRO A 195 5.91 5.00 -15.64
N PRO A 196 5.07 5.80 -16.34
CA PRO A 196 4.33 5.27 -17.47
C PRO A 196 5.32 4.78 -18.54
N PRO A 197 5.05 3.65 -19.22
CA PRO A 197 5.97 3.13 -20.21
C PRO A 197 6.18 4.16 -21.32
N THR A 198 7.44 4.46 -21.64
CA THR A 198 7.78 5.30 -22.79
C THR A 198 7.69 4.45 -24.05
N LEU A 199 6.70 4.71 -24.91
CA LEU A 199 6.62 4.07 -26.22
C LEU A 199 7.74 4.60 -27.12
N ILE A 200 8.77 3.80 -27.36
CA ILE A 200 9.80 4.10 -28.36
C ILE A 200 9.40 3.43 -29.68
N LEU A 201 8.97 4.23 -30.65
CA LEU A 201 8.77 3.75 -32.03
C LEU A 201 10.10 3.85 -32.78
N VAL A 202 10.68 2.71 -33.13
CA VAL A 202 11.86 2.62 -34.00
C VAL A 202 11.38 2.31 -35.41
N GLY A 203 11.68 3.19 -36.37
CA GLY A 203 11.35 3.05 -37.79
C GLY A 203 12.60 3.04 -38.67
#